data_AF-A0A2V8D1U1-F1
#
_entry.id   AF-A0A2V8D1U1-F1
#
_cell.length_a   1.000
_cell.length_b   1.000
_cell.length_c   1.000
_cell.angle_alpha   90.00
_cell.angle_beta   90.00
_cell.angle_gamma   90.00
#
_symmetry.space_group_name_H-M   'P 1'
#
loop_
_entity.id
_entity.type
_entity.pdbx_description
1 polymer ?
#
loop_
_entity_poly.entity_id
_entity_poly.type
_entity_poly.pdbx_seq_one_letter_code
_entity_poly.pdbx_strand_id
1 'polypeptide(L)' 'MFPEWRGSALMSGIATRTLNRITFDGKGGAKPAERWDVGHRIRDVEAGPDSALWMLEDANPGGLFRVTPK' A
#
# COMPACT_ATOMS: atom_id res chain seq x y z
N MET A 1 -11.18 0.48 -7.45
CA MET A 1 -10.10 -0.03 -8.30
C MET A 1 -9.34 -1.03 -7.43
N PHE A 2 -8.71 -2.07 -8.01
CA PHE A 2 -8.15 -3.24 -7.30
C PHE A 2 -9.17 -4.23 -6.69
N PRO A 3 -10.17 -4.75 -7.44
CA PRO A 3 -11.09 -5.78 -6.94
C PRO A 3 -10.37 -7.04 -6.41
N GLU A 4 -9.24 -7.40 -7.01
CA GLU A 4 -8.38 -8.53 -6.65
C GLU A 4 -7.66 -8.35 -5.30
N TRP A 5 -7.67 -7.15 -4.72
CA TRP A 5 -7.06 -6.87 -3.41
C TRP A 5 -8.08 -6.86 -2.27
N ARG A 6 -9.37 -7.08 -2.54
CA ARG A 6 -10.40 -7.18 -1.49
C ARG A 6 -10.04 -8.24 -0.46
N GLY A 7 -10.15 -7.88 0.82
CA GLY A 7 -9.77 -8.75 1.93
C GLY A 7 -8.26 -8.85 2.17
N SER A 8 -7.44 -8.09 1.46
CA SER A 8 -6.00 -7.92 1.76
C SER A 8 -5.78 -6.75 2.71
N ALA A 9 -4.62 -6.73 3.37
CA ALA A 9 -4.10 -5.54 4.04
C ALA A 9 -2.99 -4.90 3.20
N LEU A 10 -2.86 -3.58 3.33
CA LEU A 10 -1.74 -2.81 2.78
C LEU A 10 -0.87 -2.31 3.92
N MET A 11 0.44 -2.34 3.72
CA MET A 11 1.42 -1.91 4.71
C MET A 11 2.49 -1.05 4.05
N SER A 12 2.65 0.16 4.58
CA SER A 12 3.70 1.09 4.19
C SER A 12 5.06 0.66 4.74
N GLY A 13 6.12 1.07 4.05
CA GLY A 13 7.50 0.78 4.41
C GLY A 13 8.32 2.06 4.44
N ILE A 14 8.56 2.60 5.63
CA ILE A 14 9.33 3.85 5.80
C ILE A 14 10.81 3.60 5.51
N ALA A 15 11.47 2.73 6.27
CA ALA A 15 12.88 2.45 6.08
C ALA A 15 13.14 1.65 4.79
N THR A 16 12.22 0.75 4.45
CA THR A 16 12.35 -0.13 3.28
C THR A 16 11.90 0.50 1.97
N ARG A 17 11.19 1.64 2.02
CA ARG A 17 10.62 2.33 0.85
C ARG A 17 9.69 1.46 0.01
N THR A 18 8.87 0.65 0.68
CA THR A 18 8.01 -0.31 0.00
C THR A 18 6.53 -0.11 0.27
N LEU A 19 5.70 -0.48 -0.70
CA LEU A 19 4.30 -0.84 -0.48
C LEU A 19 4.21 -2.37 -0.44
N ASN A 20 3.52 -2.92 0.55
CA ASN A 20 3.37 -4.36 0.71
C ASN A 20 1.89 -4.71 0.76
N ARG A 21 1.50 -5.78 0.07
CA ARG A 21 0.18 -6.39 0.20
C ARG A 21 0.29 -7.71 0.96
N ILE A 22 -0.58 -7.88 1.94
CA ILE A 22 -0.69 -9.08 2.77
C ILE A 22 -2.05 -9.71 2.50
N THR A 23 -2.07 -11.01 2.23
CA THR A 23 -3.29 -11.81 2.10
C THR A 23 -3.50 -12.69 3.31
N PHE A 24 -4.78 -12.94 3.64
CA PHE A 24 -5.18 -13.76 4.79
C PHE A 24 -5.88 -15.04 4.31
N ASP A 25 -5.67 -16.14 5.03
CA ASP A 25 -6.28 -17.44 4.69
C ASP A 25 -7.66 -17.68 5.33
N GLY A 26 -8.16 -16.70 6.09
CA GLY A 26 -9.44 -16.78 6.83
C GLY A 26 -9.40 -17.67 8.07
N LYS A 27 -8.24 -18.23 8.43
CA LYS A 27 -8.02 -19.14 9.58
C LYS A 27 -6.99 -18.58 10.57
N GLY A 28 -6.67 -17.29 10.45
CA GLY A 28 -5.68 -16.60 11.27
C GLY A 28 -4.27 -16.56 10.67
N GLY A 29 -4.05 -17.14 9.48
CA GLY A 29 -2.80 -17.05 8.76
C GLY A 29 -2.71 -15.78 7.90
N ALA A 30 -1.50 -15.22 7.81
CA ALA A 30 -1.17 -14.08 6.95
C ALA A 30 0.10 -14.41 6.13
N LYS A 31 0.11 -14.03 4.85
CA LYS A 31 1.25 -14.23 3.94
C LYS A 31 1.50 -13.00 3.09
N PRO A 32 2.78 -12.66 2.78
CA PRO A 32 3.09 -11.64 1.79
C PRO A 32 2.59 -12.10 0.43
N ALA A 33 1.90 -11.22 -0.29
CA ALA A 33 1.48 -11.46 -1.67
C ALA A 33 2.38 -10.68 -2.64
N GLU A 34 2.50 -9.38 -2.43
CA GLU A 34 3.37 -8.52 -3.23
C GLU A 34 4.11 -7.52 -2.37
N ARG A 35 5.26 -7.11 -2.91
CA ARG A 35 6.11 -6.07 -2.35
C ARG A 35 6.66 -5.25 -3.50
N TRP A 36 6.32 -3.98 -3.52
CA TRP A 36 6.81 -3.03 -4.51
C TRP A 36 7.80 -2.08 -3.84
N ASP A 37 8.99 -1.94 -4.43
CA ASP A 37 9.84 -0.78 -4.16
C ASP A 37 9.21 0.43 -4.85
N VAL A 38 8.88 1.44 -4.06
CA VAL A 38 8.25 2.67 -4.54
C VAL A 38 9.20 3.86 -4.45
N GLY A 39 10.45 3.68 -4.03
CA GLY A 39 11.48 4.72 -3.98
C GLY A 39 11.28 5.80 -2.90
N HIS A 40 10.13 5.83 -2.24
CA HIS A 40 9.71 6.84 -1.27
C HIS A 40 9.51 6.26 0.13
N ARG A 41 9.78 7.06 1.16
CA ARG A 41 9.51 6.67 2.56
C ARG A 41 8.01 6.79 2.83
N ILE A 42 7.24 5.74 2.59
CA ILE A 42 5.78 5.83 2.74
C ILE A 42 5.40 5.81 4.22
N ARG A 43 4.76 6.88 4.67
CA ARG A 43 4.19 7.04 6.02
C ARG A 43 2.88 6.28 6.14
N ASP A 44 1.97 6.50 5.21
CA ASP A 44 0.60 6.01 5.28
C ASP A 44 0.09 5.56 3.90
N VAL A 45 -0.87 4.63 3.90
CA VAL A 45 -1.53 4.13 2.69
C VAL A 45 -3.02 3.90 2.97
N GLU A 46 -3.88 4.47 2.13
CA GLU A 46 -5.35 4.39 2.29
C GLU A 46 -6.05 4.08 0.97
N ALA A 47 -7.18 3.37 1.04
CA ALA A 47 -8.08 3.21 -0.09
C ALA A 47 -9.07 4.39 -0.14
N GLY A 48 -8.95 5.23 -1.17
CA GLY A 48 -9.80 6.40 -1.34
C GLY A 48 -11.22 6.06 -1.81
N PRO A 49 -12.19 6.97 -1.56
CA PRO A 49 -13.56 6.82 -2.08
C PRO A 49 -13.63 6.87 -3.61
N ASP A 50 -12.62 7.47 -4.25
CA ASP A 50 -12.41 7.46 -5.70
C ASP A 50 -11.83 6.13 -6.22
N SER A 51 -11.81 5.10 -5.36
CA SER A 51 -11.36 3.76 -5.70
C SER A 51 -9.85 3.62 -5.95
N ALA A 52 -9.08 4.71 -5.86
CA ALA A 52 -7.62 4.72 -5.96
C ALA A 52 -6.97 4.39 -4.61
N LEU A 53 -5.67 4.10 -4.63
CA LEU A 53 -4.86 4.07 -3.42
C LEU A 53 -4.12 5.39 -3.27
N TRP A 54 -4.03 5.89 -2.04
CA TRP A 54 -3.35 7.11 -1.70
C TRP A 54 -2.19 6.82 -0.77
N MET A 55 -1.04 7.45 -1.00
CA MET A 55 0.14 7.28 -0.16
C MET A 55 0.70 8.64 0.27
N LEU A 56 1.08 8.74 1.55
CA LEU A 56 1.77 9.90 2.11
C LEU A 56 3.26 9.60 2.28
N GLU A 57 4.11 10.55 1.90
CA GLU A 57 5.56 10.45 2.09
C GLU A 57 6.03 11.12 3.39
N ASP A 58 6.92 10.43 4.10
CA ASP A 58 7.68 10.92 5.23
C ASP A 58 8.93 11.67 4.77
N ALA A 59 8.74 12.91 4.28
CA ALA A 59 9.80 13.81 3.82
C ALA A 59 9.44 15.29 4.02
N ASN A 60 10.42 16.19 3.85
CA ASN A 60 10.21 17.64 3.85
C ASN A 60 11.01 18.30 2.69
N PRO A 61 10.35 18.77 1.61
CA PRO A 61 8.92 18.66 1.37
C PRO A 61 8.49 17.19 1.18
N GLY A 62 7.28 16.86 1.62
CA GLY A 62 6.66 15.55 1.42
C GLY A 62 5.86 15.46 0.12
N GLY A 63 5.35 14.26 -0.16
CA GLY A 63 4.54 13.95 -1.33
C GLY A 63 3.21 13.30 -0.96
N LEU A 64 2.19 13.56 -1.79
CA LEU A 64 0.93 12.83 -1.81
C LEU A 64 0.80 12.14 -3.18
N PHE A 65 0.76 10.81 -3.18
CA PHE A 65 0.72 10.02 -4.40
C PHE A 65 -0.65 9.37 -4.58
N ARG A 66 -1.20 9.49 -5.79
CA ARG A 66 -2.40 8.76 -6.23
C ARG A 66 -1.99 7.58 -7.09
N VAL A 67 -2.32 6.37 -6.66
CA VAL A 67 -1.96 5.11 -7.34
C VAL A 67 -3.20 4.52 -8.00
N THR A 68 -3.05 4.20 -9.28
CA THR A 68 -4.09 3.63 -10.14
C THR A 68 -3.52 2.45 -10.92
N PRO A 69 -4.32 1.43 -11.30
CA PRO A 69 -3.87 0.42 -12.25
C PRO A 69 -3.53 1.07 -13.59
N LYS A 70 -2.65 0.42 -14.35
CA LYS A 70 -2.44 0.75 -15.76
C LYS A 70 -3.60 0.29 -16.61
#